data_AF-A0A8J8CBA4-F1
#
_entry.id   AF-A0A8J8CBA4-F1
#
_cell.length_a   1.000
_cell.length_b   1.000
_cell.length_c   1.000
_cell.angle_alpha   90.00
_cell.angle_beta   90.00
_cell.angle_gamma   90.00
#
_symmetry.space_group_name_H-M   'P 1'
#
loop_
_entity.id
_entity.type
_entity.pdbx_description
1 polymer ?
#
loop_
_entity_poly.entity_id
_entity_poly.type
_entity_poly.pdbx_seq_one_letter_code
_entity_poly.pdbx_strand_id
1 'polypeptide(L)' 'MEVTEETIGIIEETLRRRRKDESFERTLGKVLRRRKLSFDEYISIMAVLRERMRHGLNADEAARLLCSEKMGKKEDDD' A
#
# COMPACT_ATOMS: atom_id res chain seq x y z
N MET A 1 -3.89 6.12 -11.80
CA MET A 1 -2.48 6.12 -11.35
C MET A 1 -1.99 4.69 -11.44
N GLU A 2 -0.88 4.45 -12.12
CA GLU A 2 -0.36 3.09 -12.30
C GLU A 2 0.18 2.57 -10.97
N VAL A 3 -0.22 1.35 -10.61
CA VAL A 3 0.25 0.69 -9.38
C VAL A 3 1.47 -0.14 -9.75
N THR A 4 2.65 0.31 -9.33
CA THR A 4 3.92 -0.36 -9.65
C THR A 4 4.19 -1.53 -8.72
N GLU A 5 5.07 -2.44 -9.14
CA GLU A 5 5.52 -3.53 -8.27
C GLU A 5 6.17 -3.03 -6.99
N GLU A 6 6.93 -1.94 -7.09
CA GLU A 6 7.56 -1.27 -5.96
C GLU A 6 6.52 -0.73 -4.97
N THR A 7 5.45 -0.09 -5.48
CA THR A 7 4.32 0.39 -4.68
C THR A 7 3.72 -0.75 -3.85
N ILE A 8 3.46 -1.89 -4.48
CA ILE A 8 2.90 -3.06 -3.80
C ILE A 8 3.88 -3.61 -2.75
N GLY A 9 5.18 -3.70 -3.08
CA GLY A 9 6.20 -4.13 -2.13
C GLY A 9 6.29 -3.23 -0.89
N ILE A 10 6.09 -1.92 -1.03
CA ILE A 10 6.04 -0.96 0.09
C ILE A 10 4.78 -1.17 0.93
N ILE A 11 3.63 -1.37 0.30
CA ILE A 11 2.35 -1.62 0.99
C ILE A 11 2.42 -2.92 1.78
N GLU A 12 2.95 -3.99 1.19
CA GLU A 12 3.14 -5.27 1.89
C GLU A 12 4.11 -5.16 3.07
N GLU A 13 5.22 -4.44 2.91
CA GLU A 13 6.16 -4.21 4.02
C GLU A 13 5.47 -3.41 5.14
N THR A 14 4.63 -2.43 4.77
CA THR A 14 3.86 -1.63 5.72
C THR A 14 2.89 -2.50 6.51
N LEU A 15 2.11 -3.36 5.84
CA LEU A 15 1.19 -4.31 6.49
C LEU A 15 1.94 -5.27 7.42
N ARG A 16 3.09 -5.81 6.99
CA ARG A 16 3.89 -6.75 7.77
C ARG A 16 4.52 -6.13 9.02
N ARG A 17 4.90 -4.85 8.97
CA ARG A 17 5.61 -4.17 10.06
C ARG A 17 4.68 -3.41 11.01
N ARG A 18 3.42 -3.22 10.64
CA ARG A 18 2.46 -2.48 11.45
C ARG A 18 2.17 -3.22 12.76
N ARG A 19 2.24 -2.49 13.86
CA ARG A 19 1.79 -2.96 15.18
C ARG A 19 0.30 -2.69 15.34
N LYS A 20 -0.37 -3.45 16.20
CA LYS A 20 -1.83 -3.35 16.42
C LYS A 20 -2.29 -1.95 16.86
N ASP A 21 -1.43 -1.22 17.55
CA ASP A 21 -1.65 0.13 18.09
C ASP A 21 -1.19 1.25 17.16
N GLU A 22 -0.68 0.93 15.97
CA GLU A 22 -0.16 1.90 15.01
C GLU A 22 -1.07 2.02 13.77
N SER A 23 -1.30 3.25 13.30
CA SER A 23 -2.02 3.48 12.05
C SER A 23 -1.17 3.09 10.84
N PHE A 24 -1.84 2.76 9.74
CA PHE A 24 -1.17 2.41 8.49
C PHE A 24 -0.25 3.53 8.00
N GLU A 25 -0.71 4.79 8.04
CA GLU A 25 0.05 5.97 7.58
C GLU A 25 1.34 6.18 8.37
N ARG A 26 1.28 5.93 9.68
CA ARG A 26 2.44 6.08 10.55
C ARG A 26 3.48 4.99 10.27
N THR A 27 3.05 3.74 10.08
CA THR A 27 3.95 2.67 9.66
C THR A 27 4.49 2.92 8.25
N LEU A 28 3.67 3.41 7.31
CA LEU A 28 4.08 3.75 5.96
C LEU A 28 5.19 4.80 5.97
N GLY A 29 5.04 5.88 6.74
CA GLY A 29 6.08 6.90 6.90
C GLY A 29 7.40 6.33 7.42
N LYS A 30 7.37 5.34 8.32
CA LYS A 30 8.57 4.64 8.79
C LYS A 30 9.22 3.79 7.69
N VAL A 31 8.42 3.09 6.89
CA VAL A 31 8.90 2.26 5.77
C VAL A 31 9.56 3.13 4.71
N LEU A 32 8.90 4.21 4.29
CA LEU A 32 9.45 5.15 3.30
C LEU A 32 10.76 5.77 3.78
N ARG A 33 10.83 6.20 5.04
CA ARG A 33 12.08 6.71 5.65
C ARG A 33 13.19 5.66 5.63
N ARG A 34 12.89 4.38 5.92
CA ARG A 34 13.89 3.29 5.86
C ARG A 34 14.40 3.07 4.44
N ARG A 35 13.52 3.19 3.43
CA ARG A 35 13.86 3.04 2.02
C ARG A 35 14.44 4.30 1.37
N LYS A 36 14.61 5.39 2.12
CA LYS A 36 15.03 6.71 1.61
C LYS A 36 14.13 7.26 0.50
N LEU A 37 12.84 6.92 0.56
CA LEU A 37 11.82 7.40 -0.38
C LEU A 37 11.26 8.75 0.08
N SER A 38 10.78 9.54 -0.89
CA SER A 38 10.33 10.91 -0.67
C SER A 38 8.92 10.99 -0.08
N PHE A 39 8.52 12.20 0.28
CA PHE A 39 7.12 12.48 0.64
C PHE A 39 6.19 12.37 -0.58
N ASP A 40 6.69 12.55 -1.80
CA ASP A 40 5.88 12.38 -3.01
C ASP A 40 5.45 10.92 -3.19
N GLU A 41 6.33 9.96 -2.86
CA GLU A 41 5.98 8.53 -2.80
C GLU A 41 4.87 8.25 -1.79
N TYR A 42 4.91 8.91 -0.63
CA TYR A 42 3.83 8.82 0.35
C TYR A 42 2.50 9.29 -0.25
N ILE A 43 2.49 10.45 -0.90
CA ILE A 43 1.27 11.02 -1.51
C ILE A 43 0.73 10.10 -2.61
N SER A 44 1.60 9.57 -3.46
CA SER A 44 1.27 8.62 -4.53
C SER A 44 0.59 7.37 -3.98
N ILE A 45 1.21 6.72 -2.99
CA ILE A 45 0.66 5.51 -2.35
C ILE A 45 -0.68 5.82 -1.69
N MET A 46 -0.78 6.93 -0.95
CA MET A 46 -2.02 7.31 -0.29
C MET A 46 -3.12 7.72 -1.27
N ALA A 47 -2.79 8.24 -2.45
CA ALA A 47 -3.79 8.52 -3.49
C ALA A 47 -4.40 7.22 -4.02
N VAL A 48 -3.57 6.21 -4.28
CA VAL A 48 -3.99 4.87 -4.73
C VAL A 48 -4.86 4.17 -3.68
N LEU A 49 -4.51 4.28 -2.39
CA LEU A 49 -5.31 3.72 -1.29
C LEU A 49 -6.62 4.47 -1.11
N ARG A 50 -6.59 5.81 -1.15
CA ARG A 50 -7.79 6.64 -0.99
C ARG A 50 -8.87 6.33 -2.01
N GLU A 51 -8.50 6.03 -3.26
CA GLU A 51 -9.48 5.65 -4.27
C GLU A 51 -10.23 4.38 -3.86
N ARG A 52 -9.54 3.40 -3.29
CA ARG A 52 -10.17 2.16 -2.78
C ARG A 52 -10.99 2.39 -1.51
N MET A 53 -10.52 3.29 -0.65
CA MET A 53 -11.25 3.66 0.57
C MET A 53 -12.60 4.35 0.29
N ARG A 54 -12.78 4.97 -0.90
CA ARG A 54 -14.08 5.53 -1.30
C ARG A 54 -15.20 4.49 -1.36
N HIS A 55 -14.85 3.22 -1.48
CA HIS A 55 -15.80 2.10 -1.44
C HIS A 55 -16.13 1.61 -0.01
N GLY A 56 -15.81 2.40 1.01
CA GLY A 56 -16.09 2.07 2.41
C GLY A 56 -15.01 1.22 3.10
N LEU A 57 -13.88 0.98 2.43
CA LEU A 57 -12.74 0.26 2.99
C LEU A 57 -11.90 1.19 3.88
N ASN A 58 -11.36 0.64 4.96
CA ASN A 58 -10.29 1.32 5.70
C ASN A 58 -8.93 1.16 4.97
N ALA A 59 -7.91 1.90 5.40
CA ALA A 59 -6.59 1.89 4.75
C ALA A 59 -5.94 0.50 4.72
N ASP A 60 -6.19 -0.31 5.76
CA ASP A 60 -5.70 -1.67 5.88
C ASP A 60 -6.37 -2.63 4.89
N GLU A 61 -7.69 -2.55 4.79
CA GLU A 61 -8.50 -3.34 3.84
C GLU A 61 -8.15 -2.96 2.41
N ALA A 62 -8.05 -1.66 2.11
CA ALA A 62 -7.63 -1.16 0.81
C ALA A 62 -6.22 -1.65 0.44
N ALA A 63 -5.28 -1.64 1.39
CA ALA A 63 -3.92 -2.13 1.20
C ALA A 63 -3.88 -3.65 0.95
N ARG A 64 -4.67 -4.43 1.68
CA ARG A 64 -4.78 -5.89 1.48
C ARG A 64 -5.38 -6.22 0.13
N LEU A 65 -6.47 -5.53 -0.25
CA LEU A 65 -7.11 -5.69 -1.55
C LEU A 65 -6.12 -5.41 -2.68
N LEU A 66 -5.33 -4.32 -2.59
CA LEU A 66 -4.26 -4.00 -3.54
C LEU A 66 -3.25 -5.13 -3.73
N CYS A 67 -2.80 -5.74 -2.63
CA CYS A 67 -1.84 -6.83 -2.69
C CYS A 67 -2.45 -8.09 -3.32
N SER A 68 -3.71 -8.39 -2.99
CA SER A 68 -4.44 -9.54 -3.53
C SER A 68 -4.75 -9.40 -5.02
N GLU A 69 -5.15 -8.21 -5.49
CA GLU A 69 -5.40 -7.94 -6.92
C GLU A 69 -4.15 -8.17 -7.77
N LYS A 70 -2.96 -7.89 -7.24
CA LYS A 70 -1.68 -8.19 -7.94
C LYS A 70 -1.44 -9.70 -8.05
N MET A 71 -1.81 -10.49 -7.04
CA MET A 71 -1.68 -11.95 -7.11
C MET A 71 -2.67 -12.55 -8.11
N GLY A 72 -3.91 -12.04 -8.18
CA GLY A 72 -4.92 -12.51 -9.13
C GLY A 72 -4.62 -12.16 -10.59
N LYS A 73 -4.08 -10.97 -10.87
CA LYS A 73 -3.66 -10.59 -12.24
C LYS A 73 -2.50 -11.40 -12.81
N LYS A 74 -1.83 -12.22 -11.99
CA LYS A 74 -0.72 -13.07 -12.42
C LYS A 74 -1.18 -14.40 -13.02
N GLU A 75 -2.44 -14.78 -12.87
CA GLU A 75 -2.99 -16.06 -13.35
C GLU A 75 -3.62 -15.98 -14.75
N ASP A 76 -3.82 -14.78 -15.33
CA ASP A 76 -4.50 -14.60 -16.62
C ASP A 76 -3.54 -14.31 -17.81
N ASP A 77 -2.21 -14.32 -17.59
CA ASP A 77 -1.18 -13.96 -18.59
C ASP A 77 -0.17 -15.11 -18.87
N ASP A 78 -0.54 -16.38 -18.63
CA ASP A 78 0.25 -17.59 -19.03
C ASP A 78 -0.49 -18.47 -20.05
#